data_AF-A6UNG0-F1
#
_entry.id   AF-A6UNG0-F1
#
_cell.length_a   1.000
_cell.length_b   1.000
_cell.length_c   1.000
_cell.angle_alpha   90.00
_cell.angle_beta   90.00
_cell.angle_gamma   90.00
#
_symmetry.space_group_name_H-M   'P 1'
#
loop_
_entity.id
_entity.type
_entity.pdbx_description
1 polymer ?
#
loop_
_entity_poly.entity_id
_entity_poly.type
_entity_poly.pdbx_seq_one_letter_code
_entity_poly.pdbx_strand_id
1 'polypeptide(L)'
;MDDKKCPKCGEWTREDVYSCEHCDHDFTTQNRVRCPRCKSYTEDFGVCENCDYEYEDSQISEYCPKCKRKLTNSHMFCEHCGYPL
;
A
#
# COMPACT_ATOMS: atom_id res chain seq x y z
N MET A 1 -8.19 -4.07 20.03
CA MET A 1 -7.30 -2.91 20.23
C MET A 1 -6.09 -3.30 19.45
N ASP A 2 -6.14 -2.90 18.19
CA ASP A 2 -5.27 -3.38 17.13
C ASP A 2 -4.32 -2.20 16.91
N ASP A 3 -3.16 -2.29 17.57
CA ASP A 3 -2.16 -1.24 17.62
C ASP A 3 -0.98 -1.66 16.73
N LYS A 4 -0.55 -0.78 15.82
CA LYS A 4 0.61 -0.97 14.95
C LYS A 4 1.81 -0.16 15.44
N LYS A 5 3.01 -0.70 15.29
CA LYS A 5 4.25 0.01 15.62
C LYS A 5 4.67 0.88 14.44
N CYS A 6 4.86 2.18 14.67
CA CYS A 6 5.33 3.10 13.65
C CYS A 6 6.76 2.72 13.21
N PRO A 7 7.03 2.52 11.91
CA PRO A 7 8.36 2.17 11.42
C PRO A 7 9.35 3.34 11.45
N LYS A 8 8.87 4.60 11.55
CA LYS A 8 9.72 5.80 11.58
C LYS A 8 10.22 6.14 12.99
N CYS A 9 9.34 6.15 13.98
CA CYS A 9 9.69 6.54 15.37
C CYS A 9 9.70 5.38 16.36
N GLY A 10 9.11 4.23 16.02
CA GLY A 10 9.04 3.08 16.92
C GLY A 10 7.95 3.17 18.00
N GLU A 11 7.17 4.25 18.05
CA GLU A 11 6.01 4.35 18.95
C GLU A 11 4.85 3.49 18.48
N TRP A 12 4.01 3.09 19.43
CA TRP A 12 2.76 2.39 19.14
C TRP A 12 1.68 3.41 18.76
N THR A 13 0.91 3.09 17.74
CA THR A 13 -0.23 3.90 17.30
C THR A 13 -1.34 2.98 16.82
N ARG A 14 -2.54 3.50 16.62
CA ARG A 14 -3.67 2.66 16.24
C ARG A 14 -3.54 2.17 14.80
N GLU A 15 -4.08 0.98 14.50
CA GLU A 15 -4.03 0.45 13.14
C GLU A 15 -4.81 1.33 12.14
N ASP A 16 -5.91 1.93 12.59
CA ASP A 16 -6.83 2.76 11.79
C ASP A 16 -6.32 4.19 11.49
N VAL A 17 -5.19 4.61 12.08
CA VAL A 17 -4.66 5.95 11.79
C VAL A 17 -3.87 5.99 10.49
N TYR A 18 -4.14 7.04 9.71
CA TYR A 18 -3.48 7.36 8.45
C TYR A 18 -2.13 8.05 8.64
N SER A 19 -1.85 8.61 9.81
CA SER A 19 -0.56 9.17 10.18
C SER A 19 -0.23 8.90 11.65
N CYS A 20 1.06 8.85 11.96
CA CYS A 20 1.53 8.64 13.33
C CYS A 20 1.41 9.93 14.14
N GLU A 21 0.60 9.91 15.20
CA GLU A 21 0.38 11.03 16.13
C GLU A 21 1.65 11.54 16.84
N HIS A 22 2.71 10.73 16.91
CA HIS A 22 3.95 11.07 17.61
C HIS A 22 5.04 11.69 16.72
N CYS A 23 5.02 11.43 15.41
CA CYS A 23 6.12 11.83 14.51
C CYS A 23 5.66 12.26 13.11
N ASP A 24 4.36 12.40 12.94
CA ASP A 24 3.68 12.77 11.70
C ASP A 24 4.09 11.88 10.52
N HIS A 25 4.43 10.61 10.81
CA HIS A 25 4.73 9.65 9.76
C HIS A 25 3.44 9.28 9.06
N ASP A 26 3.32 9.72 7.82
CA ASP A 26 2.22 9.36 6.95
C ASP A 26 2.27 7.86 6.61
N PHE A 27 1.21 7.14 6.95
CA PHE A 27 0.99 5.74 6.59
C PHE A 27 0.29 5.63 5.22
N THR A 28 -0.26 6.73 4.69
CA THR A 28 -0.98 6.74 3.39
C THR A 28 -0.05 6.60 2.18
N THR A 29 1.22 6.98 2.33
CA THR A 29 2.27 6.84 1.30
C THR A 29 2.54 5.38 0.90
N GLN A 30 1.99 4.40 1.62
CA GLN A 30 2.07 2.98 1.26
C GLN A 30 1.10 2.56 0.13
N ASN A 31 0.23 3.45 -0.36
CA ASN A 31 -0.73 3.16 -1.44
C ASN A 31 -0.38 3.82 -2.79
N ARG A 32 0.89 4.16 -3.03
CA ARG A 32 1.34 4.79 -4.28
C ARG A 32 1.77 3.79 -5.33
N VAL A 33 0.91 3.45 -6.29
CA VAL A 33 1.27 2.58 -7.41
C VAL A 33 2.14 3.33 -8.40
N ARG A 34 3.25 2.71 -8.80
CA ARG A 34 4.05 3.19 -9.90
C ARG A 34 3.41 2.79 -11.22
N CYS A 35 2.96 3.76 -12.00
CA CYS A 35 2.36 3.51 -13.31
C CYS A 35 3.34 2.77 -14.22
N PRO A 36 2.95 1.63 -14.83
CA PRO A 36 3.82 0.88 -15.72
C PRO A 36 4.18 1.67 -16.99
N ARG A 37 3.28 2.56 -17.44
CA ARG A 37 3.41 3.34 -18.68
C ARG A 37 4.28 4.59 -18.52
N CYS A 38 3.93 5.49 -17.61
CA CYS A 38 4.61 6.79 -17.46
C CYS A 38 5.57 6.85 -16.26
N LYS A 39 5.63 5.81 -15.44
CA LYS A 39 6.48 5.71 -14.24
C LYS A 39 6.17 6.74 -13.15
N SER A 40 5.07 7.49 -13.25
CA SER A 40 4.56 8.35 -12.18
C SER A 40 3.99 7.50 -11.04
N TYR A 41 3.74 8.14 -9.91
CA TYR A 41 3.09 7.53 -8.76
C TYR A 41 1.66 8.05 -8.66
N THR A 42 0.69 7.15 -8.51
CA THR A 42 -0.73 7.47 -8.30
C THR A 42 -1.22 6.86 -7.00
N GLU A 43 -2.14 7.55 -6.33
CA GLU A 43 -2.78 7.08 -5.10
C GLU A 43 -4.06 6.27 -5.39
N ASP A 44 -4.52 6.27 -6.65
CA ASP A 44 -5.74 5.59 -7.11
C ASP A 44 -5.44 4.47 -8.13
N PHE A 45 -6.15 3.34 -7.97
CA PHE A 45 -6.03 2.11 -8.77
C PHE A 45 -6.97 2.05 -9.98
N GLY A 46 -7.71 3.11 -10.31
CA GLY A 46 -8.57 3.13 -11.49
C GLY A 46 -7.83 3.59 -12.73
N VAL A 47 -7.35 4.84 -12.70
CA VAL A 47 -6.69 5.49 -13.83
C VAL A 47 -5.49 6.28 -13.34
N CYS A 48 -4.37 6.14 -14.04
CA CYS A 48 -3.23 7.01 -13.82
C CYS A 48 -3.53 8.44 -14.28
N GLU A 49 -3.60 9.38 -13.34
CA GLU A 49 -3.83 10.82 -13.57
C GLU A 49 -2.83 11.50 -14.53
N ASN A 50 -1.66 10.89 -14.76
CA ASN A 50 -0.59 11.46 -15.57
C ASN A 50 -0.56 10.95 -17.02
N CYS A 51 -1.21 9.82 -17.31
CA CYS A 51 -1.14 9.23 -18.65
C CYS A 51 -2.39 8.42 -19.05
N ASP A 52 -3.47 8.60 -18.30
CA ASP A 52 -4.77 7.96 -18.49
C ASP A 52 -4.66 6.43 -18.64
N TYR A 53 -3.70 5.83 -17.94
CA TYR A 53 -3.50 4.38 -17.97
C TYR A 53 -4.52 3.73 -17.02
N GLU A 54 -5.47 3.02 -17.60
CA GLU A 54 -6.44 2.20 -16.86
C GLU A 54 -5.73 0.97 -16.30
N TYR A 55 -5.78 0.80 -14.98
CA TYR A 55 -5.30 -0.42 -14.34
C TYR A 55 -6.43 -1.46 -14.43
N GLU A 56 -6.21 -2.55 -15.15
CA GLU A 56 -7.16 -3.67 -15.13
C GLU A 56 -7.23 -4.24 -13.71
N ASP A 57 -8.44 -4.29 -13.14
CA ASP A 57 -8.78 -4.89 -11.83
C ASP A 57 -8.14 -6.28 -11.64
N SER A 58 -7.93 -7.00 -12.75
CA SER A 58 -7.33 -8.33 -12.81
C SER A 58 -5.81 -8.40 -12.56
N GLN A 59 -5.10 -7.27 -12.42
CA GLN A 59 -3.66 -7.26 -12.09
C GLN A 59 -3.40 -7.20 -10.58
N ILE A 60 -4.46 -7.05 -9.77
CA ILE A 60 -4.39 -7.14 -8.32
C ILE A 60 -4.48 -8.62 -7.96
N SER A 61 -3.34 -9.29 -7.86
CA SER A 61 -3.34 -10.70 -7.43
C SER A 61 -3.99 -10.79 -6.05
N GLU A 62 -5.06 -11.57 -5.90
CA GLU A 62 -5.70 -11.82 -4.61
C GLU A 62 -4.79 -12.58 -3.63
N TYR A 63 -3.62 -13.05 -4.04
CA TYR A 63 -2.72 -13.85 -3.22
C TYR A 63 -1.27 -13.45 -3.39
N CYS A 64 -0.56 -13.35 -2.26
CA CYS A 64 0.87 -13.06 -2.30
C CYS A 64 1.62 -14.24 -2.95
N PRO A 65 2.45 -14.02 -3.99
CA PRO A 65 3.15 -15.12 -4.67
C PRO A 65 4.21 -15.77 -3.78
N LYS A 66 4.74 -15.05 -2.78
CA LYS A 66 5.69 -15.58 -1.80
C LYS A 66 5.04 -16.39 -0.67
N CYS A 67 4.11 -15.80 0.08
CA CYS A 67 3.54 -16.44 1.27
C CYS A 67 2.17 -17.10 1.05
N LYS A 68 1.59 -17.00 -0.15
CA LYS A 68 0.29 -17.56 -0.56
C LYS A 68 -0.90 -17.16 0.30
N ARG A 69 -0.76 -16.12 1.13
CA ARG A 69 -1.87 -15.56 1.90
C ARG A 69 -2.70 -14.64 1.03
N LYS A 70 -4.00 -14.59 1.33
CA LYS A 70 -4.94 -13.72 0.65
C LYS A 70 -4.55 -12.26 0.89
N LEU A 71 -4.48 -11.50 -0.18
CA LEU A 71 -4.31 -10.06 -0.18
C LEU A 71 -5.69 -9.46 -0.12
N THR A 72 -5.92 -8.71 0.95
CA THR A 72 -7.24 -8.11 1.19
C THR A 72 -7.42 -6.81 0.40
N ASN A 73 -6.33 -6.25 -0.14
CA ASN A 73 -6.29 -5.05 -0.98
C ASN A 73 -5.08 -5.08 -1.92
N SER A 74 -5.08 -4.17 -2.89
CA SER A 74 -3.95 -3.88 -3.80
C SER A 74 -2.80 -3.19 -3.08
N HIS A 75 -2.19 -3.88 -2.11
CA HIS A 75 -1.04 -3.35 -1.40
C HIS A 75 0.22 -3.57 -2.23
N MET A 76 1.10 -2.57 -2.30
CA MET A 76 2.45 -2.73 -2.90
C MET A 76 3.30 -3.78 -2.19
N PHE A 77 2.96 -4.15 -0.96
CA PHE A 77 3.65 -5.15 -0.18
C PHE A 77 2.64 -6.04 0.53
N CYS A 78 2.94 -7.32 0.61
CA CYS A 78 2.13 -8.26 1.35
C CYS A 78 2.20 -7.94 2.85
N GLU A 79 1.06 -7.53 3.43
CA GLU A 79 0.85 -7.27 4.86
C GLU A 79 1.34 -8.39 5.79
N HIS A 80 1.38 -9.62 5.28
CA HIS A 80 1.74 -10.79 6.06
C HIS A 80 3.22 -11.18 6.00
N CYS A 81 3.96 -10.72 5.00
CA CYS A 81 5.35 -11.16 4.81
C CYS A 81 6.30 -10.08 4.27
N GLY A 82 5.81 -8.87 3.99
CA GLY A 82 6.56 -7.75 3.44
C GLY A 82 7.04 -7.94 2.00
N TYR A 83 6.54 -8.95 1.28
CA TYR A 83 6.94 -9.20 -0.12
C TYR A 83 6.34 -8.14 -1.05
N PRO A 84 7.12 -7.49 -1.92
CA PRO A 84 6.61 -6.52 -2.88
C PRO A 84 5.71 -7.20 -3.94
N LEU A 85 4.53 -6.66 -4.18
CA LEU A 85 3.49 -7.18 -5.07
C LEU A 85 3.40 -6.41 -6.39
#